data_AF-A0A1I1W3F9-F1
#
_entry.id   AF-A0A1I1W3F9-F1
#
_cell.length_a   1.000
_cell.length_b   1.000
_cell.length_c   1.000
_cell.angle_alpha   90.00
_cell.angle_beta   90.00
_cell.angle_gamma   90.00
#
_symmetry.space_group_name_H-M   'P 1'
#
loop_
_entity.id
_entity.type
_entity.pdbx_description
1 polymer ?
#
loop_
_entity_poly.entity_id
_entity_poly.type
_entity_poly.pdbx_seq_one_letter_code
_entity_poly.pdbx_strand_id
1 'polypeptide(L)'
;MKLSNQDVTRLTEIRIYFREPPYSFKLSGYALLQVEESITILKKYPSAPADLLDKMEVFRALFQSTENNIAATMEHMKEFAILLNEINR
;
A
#
# COMPACT_ATOMS: atom_id res chain seq x y z
N MET A 1 6.33 16.64 -3.33
CA MET A 1 7.31 15.98 -2.40
C MET A 1 8.48 15.42 -3.22
N LYS A 2 9.73 15.50 -2.74
CA LYS A 2 10.88 14.90 -3.45
C LYS A 2 11.36 13.65 -2.72
N LEU A 3 10.92 12.49 -3.21
CA LEU A 3 11.31 11.18 -2.71
C LEU A 3 12.71 10.80 -3.22
N SER A 4 13.42 9.95 -2.47
CA SER A 4 14.64 9.31 -2.96
C SER A 4 14.32 8.35 -4.11
N ASN A 5 15.24 8.18 -5.07
CA ASN A 5 15.03 7.24 -6.18
C ASN A 5 14.74 5.82 -5.70
N GLN A 6 15.38 5.39 -4.59
CA GLN A 6 15.16 4.09 -4.01
C GLN A 6 13.73 3.93 -3.47
N ASP A 7 13.22 4.93 -2.74
CA ASP A 7 11.86 4.90 -2.20
C ASP A 7 10.81 4.99 -3.33
N VAL A 8 11.06 5.77 -4.39
CA VAL A 8 10.19 5.82 -5.60
C VAL A 8 10.11 4.46 -6.27
N THR A 9 11.26 3.82 -6.50
CA THR A 9 11.30 2.47 -7.07
C THR A 9 10.52 1.49 -6.20
N ARG A 10 10.72 1.52 -4.89
CA ARG A 10 10.05 0.61 -3.96
C ARG A 10 8.54 0.78 -3.94
N LEU A 11 8.05 2.01 -3.83
CA LEU A 11 6.61 2.31 -3.90
C LEU A 11 6.01 1.91 -5.26
N THR A 12 6.79 2.01 -6.34
CA THR A 12 6.36 1.59 -7.68
C THR A 12 6.24 0.07 -7.79
N GLU A 13 7.19 -0.69 -7.24
CA GLU A 13 7.11 -2.16 -7.17
C GLU A 13 5.89 -2.62 -6.40
N ILE A 14 5.64 -2.03 -5.22
CA ILE A 14 4.46 -2.31 -4.40
C ILE A 14 3.18 -2.05 -5.19
N ARG A 15 3.11 -0.90 -5.86
CA ARG A 15 1.96 -0.53 -6.69
C ARG A 15 1.72 -1.53 -7.83
N ILE A 16 2.77 -1.96 -8.54
CA ILE A 16 2.64 -2.94 -9.62
C ILE A 16 2.12 -4.27 -9.08
N TYR A 17 2.71 -4.74 -7.98
CA TYR A 17 2.27 -5.97 -7.31
C TYR A 17 0.80 -5.90 -6.87
N PHE A 18 0.36 -4.75 -6.37
CA PHE A 18 -1.01 -4.55 -5.88
C PHE A 18 -2.04 -4.37 -7.00
N ARG A 19 -1.61 -3.91 -8.17
CA ARG A 19 -2.48 -3.77 -9.35
C ARG A 19 -2.93 -5.13 -9.89
N GLU A 20 -2.02 -6.10 -9.85
CA GLU A 20 -2.25 -7.47 -10.34
C GLU A 20 -1.90 -8.48 -9.24
N PRO A 21 -2.70 -8.53 -8.15
CA PRO A 21 -2.38 -9.37 -7.01
C PRO A 21 -2.51 -10.86 -7.39
N PRO A 22 -1.57 -11.72 -7.00
CA PRO A 22 -1.68 -13.15 -7.24
C PRO A 22 -2.74 -13.76 -6.33
N TYR A 23 -3.43 -14.80 -6.81
CA TYR A 23 -4.33 -15.56 -5.94
C TYR A 23 -3.53 -16.45 -4.99
N SER A 24 -3.55 -16.17 -3.69
CA SER A 24 -2.80 -16.91 -2.67
C SER A 24 -3.48 -16.87 -1.31
N PHE A 25 -3.42 -17.97 -0.54
CA PHE A 25 -3.94 -18.03 0.83
C PHE A 25 -3.13 -17.17 1.82
N LYS A 26 -1.90 -16.78 1.47
CA LYS A 26 -1.04 -15.92 2.30
C LYS A 26 -1.09 -14.44 1.89
N LEU A 27 -2.00 -14.09 0.97
CA LEU A 27 -2.01 -12.78 0.30
C LEU A 27 -2.15 -11.61 1.27
N SER A 28 -3.02 -11.73 2.26
CA SER A 28 -3.28 -10.72 3.29
C SER A 28 -2.01 -10.38 4.08
N GLY A 29 -1.26 -11.39 4.53
CA GLY A 29 0.00 -11.21 5.25
C GLY A 29 1.06 -10.50 4.40
N TYR A 30 1.18 -10.87 3.11
CA TYR A 30 2.09 -10.16 2.20
C TYR A 30 1.64 -8.73 1.94
N ALA A 31 0.35 -8.50 1.71
CA ALA A 31 -0.21 -7.18 1.47
C ALA A 31 0.03 -6.25 2.67
N LEU A 32 -0.21 -6.75 3.90
CA LEU A 32 0.02 -5.98 5.12
C LEU A 32 1.47 -5.47 5.23
N LEU A 33 2.45 -6.34 4.96
CA LEU A 33 3.86 -5.96 4.98
C LEU A 33 4.18 -4.85 3.96
N GLN A 34 3.62 -4.93 2.75
CA GLN A 34 3.84 -3.89 1.73
C GLN A 34 3.15 -2.56 2.10
N VAL A 35 1.98 -2.60 2.74
CA VAL A 35 1.30 -1.40 3.23
C VAL A 35 2.12 -0.74 4.34
N GLU A 36 2.58 -1.51 5.33
CA GLU A 36 3.42 -1.00 6.43
C GLU A 36 4.73 -0.40 5.92
N GLU A 37 5.36 -1.03 4.93
CA GLU A 37 6.55 -0.50 4.28
C GLU A 37 6.25 0.82 3.57
N SER A 38 5.14 0.92 2.82
CA SER A 38 4.74 2.15 2.13
C SER A 38 4.51 3.31 3.10
N ILE A 39 3.84 3.04 4.23
CA ILE A 39 3.63 4.02 5.30
C ILE A 39 4.97 4.44 5.91
N THR A 40 5.85 3.47 6.19
CA THR A 40 7.18 3.73 6.76
C THR A 40 8.03 4.59 5.83
N ILE A 41 7.99 4.33 4.52
CA ILE A 41 8.65 5.15 3.49
C ILE A 41 8.14 6.58 3.57
N LEU A 42 6.82 6.80 3.53
CA LEU A 42 6.24 8.14 3.51
C LEU A 42 6.47 8.91 4.82
N LYS A 43 6.47 8.25 5.98
CA LYS A 43 6.77 8.86 7.28
C LYS A 43 8.19 9.45 7.36
N LYS A 44 9.13 9.04 6.49
CA LYS A 44 10.46 9.67 6.39
C LYS A 44 10.39 11.12 5.86
N TYR A 45 9.29 11.50 5.20
CA TYR A 45 9.15 12.76 4.49
C TYR A 45 8.12 13.66 5.19
N PRO A 46 8.55 14.76 5.86
CA PRO A 46 7.64 15.64 6.59
C PRO A 46 6.57 16.32 5.72
N SER A 47 6.82 16.40 4.41
CA SER A 47 5.90 16.94 3.41
C SER A 47 4.86 15.94 2.90
N ALA A 48 4.86 14.70 3.40
CA ALA A 48 3.83 13.73 3.04
C ALA A 48 2.46 14.23 3.55
N PRO A 49 1.41 14.23 2.72
CA PRO A 49 0.09 14.65 3.17
C PRO A 49 -0.41 13.77 4.32
N ALA A 50 -0.87 14.38 5.41
CA ALA A 50 -1.35 13.64 6.58
C ALA A 50 -2.61 12.83 6.25
N ASP A 51 -3.50 13.38 5.41
CA ASP A 51 -4.70 12.69 4.91
C ASP A 51 -4.36 11.42 4.12
N LEU A 52 -3.26 11.43 3.36
CA LEU A 52 -2.77 10.26 2.65
C LEU A 52 -2.30 9.18 3.63
N LEU A 53 -1.54 9.56 4.65
CA LEU A 53 -1.09 8.62 5.68
C LEU A 53 -2.27 8.01 6.45
N ASP A 54 -3.27 8.82 6.80
CA ASP A 54 -4.48 8.34 7.49
C ASP A 54 -5.26 7.34 6.63
N LYS A 55 -5.44 7.62 5.34
CA LYS A 55 -6.05 6.68 4.38
C LYS A 55 -5.28 5.35 4.33
N MET A 56 -3.94 5.39 4.33
CA MET A 56 -3.12 4.18 4.31
C MET A 56 -3.23 3.35 5.60
N GLU A 57 -3.33 3.99 6.77
CA GLU A 57 -3.57 3.30 8.04
C GLU A 57 -4.97 2.65 8.08
N VAL A 58 -5.98 3.25 7.44
CA VAL A 58 -7.29 2.59 7.25
C VAL A 58 -7.14 1.30 6.43
N PHE A 59 -6.39 1.34 5.32
CA PHE A 59 -6.13 0.12 4.54
C PHE A 59 -5.40 -0.96 5.35
N ARG A 60 -4.45 -0.57 6.20
CA ARG A 60 -3.76 -1.50 7.10
C ARG A 60 -4.75 -2.28 7.98
N ALA A 61 -5.75 -1.60 8.55
CA ALA A 61 -6.81 -2.23 9.33
C ALA A 61 -7.72 -3.13 8.46
N LEU A 62 -8.05 -2.69 7.24
CA LEU A 62 -8.85 -3.49 6.29
C LEU A 62 -8.16 -4.82 5.99
N PHE A 63 -6.86 -4.81 5.66
CA PHE A 63 -6.10 -6.04 5.37
C PHE A 63 -6.03 -7.02 6.53
N GLN A 64 -5.99 -6.53 7.78
CA GLN A 64 -6.09 -7.38 8.97
C GLN A 64 -7.48 -8.00 9.11
N SER A 65 -8.53 -7.23 8.83
CA SER A 65 -9.91 -7.70 8.94
C SER A 65 -10.31 -8.68 7.83
N THR A 66 -9.68 -8.61 6.65
CA THR A 66 -9.99 -9.46 5.49
C THR A 66 -9.05 -10.66 5.33
N GLU A 67 -8.29 -11.04 6.37
CA GLU A 67 -7.26 -12.09 6.28
C GLU A 67 -7.79 -13.40 5.66
N ASN A 68 -9.04 -13.77 5.99
CA ASN A 68 -9.68 -15.00 5.52
C ASN A 68 -10.55 -14.79 4.25
N ASN A 69 -10.54 -13.59 3.65
CA ASN A 69 -11.28 -13.26 2.44
C ASN A 69 -10.32 -12.78 1.34
N ILE A 70 -9.88 -13.72 0.51
CA ILE A 70 -8.92 -13.46 -0.58
C ILE A 70 -9.49 -12.46 -1.59
N ALA A 71 -10.78 -12.57 -1.95
CA ALA A 71 -11.41 -11.68 -2.92
C ALA A 71 -11.40 -10.22 -2.42
N ALA A 72 -11.82 -9.99 -1.18
CA ALA A 72 -11.80 -8.67 -0.56
C ALA A 72 -10.36 -8.14 -0.42
N THR A 73 -9.41 -9.00 -0.03
CA THR A 73 -7.98 -8.65 0.05
C THR A 73 -7.46 -8.19 -1.32
N MET A 74 -7.77 -8.91 -2.40
CA MET A 74 -7.37 -8.53 -3.75
C MET A 74 -8.00 -7.20 -4.20
N GLU A 75 -9.24 -6.92 -3.79
CA GLU A 75 -9.91 -5.65 -4.05
C GLU A 75 -9.20 -4.50 -3.32
N HIS A 76 -8.94 -4.63 -2.02
CA HIS A 76 -8.20 -3.65 -1.24
C HIS A 76 -6.77 -3.42 -1.76
N MET A 77 -6.11 -4.45 -2.30
CA MET A 77 -4.80 -4.27 -2.97
C MET A 77 -4.93 -3.33 -4.17
N LYS A 78 -5.93 -3.55 -5.03
CA LYS A 78 -6.15 -2.69 -6.20
C LYS A 78 -6.49 -1.25 -5.81
N GLU A 79 -7.32 -1.07 -4.78
CA GLU A 79 -7.67 0.25 -4.25
C GLU A 79 -6.44 0.96 -3.67
N PHE A 80 -5.60 0.25 -2.92
CA PHE A 80 -4.36 0.80 -2.39
C PHE A 80 -3.36 1.15 -3.51
N ALA A 81 -3.30 0.37 -4.60
CA ALA A 81 -2.50 0.75 -5.78
C ALA A 81 -2.99 2.06 -6.42
N ILE A 82 -4.30 2.34 -6.38
CA ILE A 82 -4.86 3.61 -6.83
C ILE A 82 -4.42 4.73 -5.88
N LEU A 83 -4.49 4.52 -4.57
CA LEU A 83 -4.02 5.47 -3.55
C LEU A 83 -2.54 5.83 -3.74
N LEU A 84 -1.67 4.86 -4.04
CA LEU A 84 -0.25 5.10 -4.32
C LEU A 84 -0.02 6.00 -5.56
N ASN A 85 -0.98 6.16 -6.46
CA ASN A 85 -0.85 7.13 -7.57
C ASN A 85 -0.94 8.58 -7.08
N GLU A 86 -1.58 8.84 -5.94
CA GLU A 86 -1.68 10.18 -5.36
C GLU A 86 -0.32 10.72 -4.93
N ILE A 87 0.66 9.84 -4.64
CA ILE A 87 2.03 10.21 -4.25
C ILE A 87 2.80 10.90 -5.39
N ASN A 88 2.48 10.57 -6.64
CA ASN A 88 3.17 11.06 -7.84
C ASN A 88 2.46 12.25 -8.51
N ARG A 89 1.33 12.72 -7.97
CA ARG A 89 0.65 13.95 -8.41
C ARG A 89 1.18 15.18 -7.66
#